data_AF-A0A553N560-F1
#
_entry.id   AF-A0A553N560-F1
#
_cell.length_a   1.000
_cell.length_b   1.000
_cell.length_c   1.000
_cell.angle_alpha   90.00
_cell.angle_beta   90.00
_cell.angle_gamma   90.00
#
_symmetry.space_group_name_H-M   'P 1'
#
loop_
_entity.id
_entity.type
_entity.pdbx_description
1 polymer ?
#
loop_
_entity_poly.entity_id
_entity_poly.type
_entity_poly.pdbx_seq_one_letter_code
_entity_poly.pdbx_strand_id
1 'polypeptide(L)'
;MSLLALAVLYLELTISLTYGDLQHAGCIKVNRCQCLMRDGSGLVDLSSVAEQDGFLFKFKPLRFLGVDADAVFSFSPCLPFSQPEDVPATDCTGVAVCVNLKINEGDRIIDEYLNYGKHEGNTFSYNDSQKMLSVSYSCREPLTVVHFRCSSNHSVIVSVSESGCLQVWVESPCACPSACTLPDVGPGNIIVILLCLSITVYFIT
;
A
#
# COMPACT_ATOMS: atom_id res chain seq x y z
N MET A 1 53.21 10.92 14.81
CA MET A 1 52.05 10.99 13.89
C MET A 1 52.17 12.27 13.09
N SER A 2 52.29 12.17 11.77
CA SER A 2 52.49 13.33 10.89
C SER A 2 51.22 14.19 10.82
N LEU A 3 51.36 15.51 10.81
CA LEU A 3 50.27 16.47 10.58
C LEU A 3 49.46 16.17 9.30
N LEU A 4 50.10 15.53 8.31
CA LEU A 4 49.44 15.03 7.10
C LEU A 4 48.41 13.93 7.38
N ALA A 5 48.68 13.04 8.34
CA ALA A 5 47.76 11.95 8.67
C ALA A 5 46.49 12.45 9.39
N LEU A 6 46.63 13.48 10.23
CA LEU A 6 45.49 14.15 10.89
C LEU A 6 44.64 14.93 9.88
N ALA A 7 45.27 15.61 8.91
CA ALA A 7 44.56 16.35 7.87
C ALA A 7 43.76 15.43 6.93
N VAL A 8 44.32 14.26 6.57
CA VAL A 8 43.62 13.26 5.75
C VAL A 8 42.43 12.66 6.51
N LEU A 9 42.60 12.29 7.78
CA LEU A 9 41.49 11.81 8.62
C LEU A 9 40.38 12.85 8.81
N TYR A 10 40.72 14.13 8.93
CA TYR A 10 39.73 15.21 9.01
C TYR A 10 38.98 15.40 7.70
N LEU A 11 39.66 15.30 6.55
CA LEU A 11 39.00 15.38 5.23
C LEU A 11 38.05 14.19 4.99
N GLU A 12 38.46 12.98 5.35
CA GLU A 12 37.61 11.78 5.22
C GLU A 12 36.37 11.86 6.15
N LEU A 13 36.53 12.43 7.36
CA LEU A 13 35.40 12.67 8.27
C LEU A 13 34.44 13.73 7.73
N THR A 14 34.93 14.83 7.14
CA THR A 14 34.07 15.89 6.59
C THR A 14 33.37 15.47 5.30
N ILE A 15 33.98 14.62 4.47
CA ILE A 15 33.34 14.03 3.29
C ILE A 15 32.21 13.07 3.71
N SER A 16 32.43 12.26 4.75
CA SER A 16 31.39 11.37 5.30
C SER A 16 30.23 12.13 5.95
N LEU A 17 30.49 13.30 6.55
CA LEU A 17 29.47 14.16 7.17
C LEU A 17 28.69 15.03 6.16
N THR A 18 29.20 15.22 4.94
CA THR A 18 28.53 16.04 3.91
C THR A 18 27.77 15.22 2.88
N TYR A 19 27.99 13.90 2.81
CA TYR A 19 27.24 12.97 1.94
C TYR A 19 25.96 12.42 2.59
N GLY A 20 25.37 13.19 3.49
CA GLY A 20 24.26 12.75 4.33
C GLY A 20 23.12 13.74 4.40
N ASP A 21 22.77 14.44 3.32
CA ASP A 21 21.40 14.96 3.17
C ASP A 21 21.12 15.50 1.76
N LEU A 22 20.81 14.60 0.84
CA LEU A 22 19.85 14.93 -0.20
C LEU A 22 18.67 13.99 0.04
N GLN A 23 17.80 14.35 1.00
CA GLN A 23 16.54 13.64 1.24
C GLN A 23 15.78 13.58 -0.07
N HIS A 24 15.89 12.45 -0.76
CA HIS A 24 15.03 12.19 -1.90
C HIS A 24 13.66 11.89 -1.32
N ALA A 25 12.86 12.90 -1.03
CA ALA A 25 11.49 12.74 -0.61
C ALA A 25 10.77 11.81 -1.61
N GLY A 26 10.08 10.79 -1.09
CA GLY A 26 9.39 9.82 -1.94
C GLY A 26 9.55 8.39 -1.46
N CYS A 27 9.03 7.49 -2.28
CA CYS A 27 9.00 6.07 -2.01
C CYS A 27 9.49 5.27 -3.22
N ILE A 28 10.14 4.15 -2.95
CA ILE A 28 10.48 3.12 -3.92
C ILE A 28 9.49 1.97 -3.75
N LYS A 29 8.71 1.69 -4.79
CA LYS A 29 7.82 0.53 -4.84
C LYS A 29 8.67 -0.76 -4.81
N VAL A 30 8.54 -1.54 -3.73
CA VAL A 30 9.24 -2.82 -3.55
C VAL A 30 8.47 -3.93 -4.25
N ASN A 31 7.15 -3.96 -4.06
CA ASN A 31 6.23 -4.87 -4.72
C ASN A 31 4.85 -4.21 -4.85
N ARG A 32 3.80 -4.99 -5.14
CA ARG A 32 2.44 -4.46 -5.32
C ARG A 32 1.80 -3.85 -4.06
N CYS A 33 2.35 -4.16 -2.87
CA CYS A 33 1.84 -3.79 -1.55
C CYS A 33 2.79 -2.91 -0.75
N GLN A 34 4.07 -2.94 -1.06
CA GLN A 34 5.11 -2.41 -0.18
C GLN A 34 5.86 -1.26 -0.82
N CYS A 35 6.12 -0.26 0.02
CA CYS A 35 6.69 1.02 -0.34
C CYS A 35 7.83 1.32 0.64
N LEU A 36 9.07 1.32 0.16
CA LEU A 36 10.24 1.66 0.97
C LEU A 36 10.51 3.16 0.86
N MET A 37 10.50 3.84 1.99
CA MET A 37 10.75 5.26 2.07
C MET A 37 12.22 5.57 1.76
N ARG A 38 12.43 6.55 0.87
CA ARG A 38 13.79 6.94 0.43
C ARG A 38 14.56 7.72 1.48
N ASP A 39 13.87 8.32 2.44
CA ASP A 39 14.44 9.04 3.59
C ASP A 39 14.91 8.09 4.70
N GLY A 40 14.72 6.77 4.55
CA GLY A 40 15.09 5.78 5.55
C GLY A 40 14.11 5.65 6.72
N SER A 41 12.96 6.34 6.71
CA SER A 41 11.92 6.21 7.76
C SER A 41 11.27 4.82 7.81
N GLY A 42 11.49 4.01 6.78
CA GLY A 42 11.21 2.57 6.76
C GLY A 42 10.19 2.17 5.72
N LEU A 43 9.41 1.13 6.02
CA LEU A 43 8.51 0.49 5.06
C LEU A 43 7.05 0.85 5.36
N VAL A 44 6.30 1.25 4.33
CA VAL A 44 4.84 1.27 4.36
C VAL A 44 4.36 -0.03 3.72
N ASP A 45 3.65 -0.84 4.51
CA ASP A 45 3.09 -2.13 4.07
C ASP A 45 1.58 -2.05 3.97
N LEU A 46 1.05 -2.00 2.74
CA LEU A 46 -0.39 -1.91 2.49
C LEU A 46 -1.16 -3.19 2.84
N SER A 47 -0.49 -4.31 3.14
CA SER A 47 -1.19 -5.47 3.69
C SER A 47 -1.74 -5.20 5.10
N SER A 48 -1.08 -4.31 5.85
CA SER A 48 -1.46 -3.97 7.23
C SER A 48 -2.69 -3.06 7.33
N VAL A 49 -3.13 -2.45 6.23
CA VAL A 49 -4.40 -1.71 6.19
C VAL A 49 -5.58 -2.60 5.81
N ALA A 50 -5.35 -3.78 5.23
CA ALA A 50 -6.42 -4.69 4.84
C ALA A 50 -6.94 -5.50 6.04
N GLU A 51 -8.18 -6.00 5.92
CA GLU A 51 -8.74 -6.98 6.83
C GLU A 51 -8.12 -8.38 6.61
N GLN A 52 -8.47 -9.35 7.46
CA GLN A 52 -7.88 -10.69 7.45
C GLN A 52 -8.12 -11.47 6.14
N ASP A 53 -9.19 -11.15 5.43
CA ASP A 53 -9.51 -11.73 4.12
C ASP A 53 -8.76 -11.04 2.96
N GLY A 54 -7.92 -10.05 3.28
CA GLY A 54 -7.14 -9.27 2.34
C GLY A 54 -7.90 -8.13 1.67
N PHE A 55 -9.18 -7.93 2.01
CA PHE A 55 -9.95 -6.80 1.50
C PHE A 55 -9.82 -5.59 2.42
N LEU A 56 -9.73 -4.40 1.82
CA LEU A 56 -9.99 -3.17 2.55
C LEU A 56 -11.49 -2.86 2.57
N PHE A 57 -12.19 -3.20 1.47
CA PHE A 57 -13.65 -3.13 1.39
C PHE A 57 -14.18 -4.34 0.62
N LYS A 58 -15.27 -4.91 1.11
CA LYS A 58 -16.09 -5.87 0.36
C LYS A 58 -17.52 -5.34 0.28
N PHE A 59 -18.05 -5.24 -0.95
CA PHE A 59 -19.42 -4.77 -1.22
C PHE A 59 -19.80 -3.42 -0.57
N LYS A 60 -18.88 -2.45 -0.56
CA LYS A 60 -19.16 -1.12 -0.01
C LYS A 60 -20.02 -0.33 -0.98
N PRO A 61 -21.13 0.31 -0.55
CA PRO A 61 -21.99 1.09 -1.44
C PRO A 61 -21.25 2.27 -2.07
N LEU A 62 -21.45 2.47 -3.37
CA LEU A 62 -21.05 3.66 -4.11
C LEU A 62 -22.27 4.53 -4.35
N ARG A 63 -22.11 5.83 -4.12
CA ARG A 63 -23.08 6.83 -4.53
C ARG A 63 -22.58 7.50 -5.80
N PHE A 64 -23.06 7.03 -6.95
CA PHE A 64 -22.85 7.72 -8.21
C PHE A 64 -23.80 8.92 -8.28
N LEU A 65 -23.26 10.09 -8.65
CA LEU A 65 -24.10 11.27 -8.85
C LEU A 65 -25.01 11.03 -10.07
N GLY A 66 -26.32 10.91 -9.84
CA GLY A 66 -27.32 10.92 -10.91
C GLY A 66 -27.67 9.57 -11.55
N VAL A 67 -27.31 8.44 -10.95
CA VAL A 67 -27.75 7.11 -11.42
C VAL A 67 -28.55 6.43 -10.31
N ASP A 68 -29.82 6.09 -10.57
CA ASP A 68 -30.69 5.24 -9.71
C ASP A 68 -30.26 3.76 -9.77
N ALA A 69 -28.96 3.49 -9.74
CA ALA A 69 -28.40 2.14 -9.74
C ALA A 69 -27.74 1.87 -8.38
N ASP A 70 -28.11 0.74 -7.78
CA ASP A 70 -27.43 0.24 -6.58
C ASP A 70 -26.06 -0.27 -7.00
N ALA A 71 -25.03 0.49 -6.65
CA ALA A 71 -23.66 0.11 -6.94
C ALA A 71 -22.90 -0.23 -5.67
N VAL A 72 -22.12 -1.30 -5.73
CA VAL A 72 -21.20 -1.69 -4.66
C VAL A 72 -19.81 -1.90 -5.23
N PHE A 73 -18.77 -1.62 -4.45
CA PHE A 73 -17.41 -1.90 -4.85
C PHE A 73 -16.67 -2.72 -3.82
N SER A 74 -15.73 -3.51 -4.32
CA SER A 74 -14.80 -4.32 -3.54
C SER A 74 -13.38 -3.90 -3.91
N PHE A 75 -12.51 -3.79 -2.91
CA PHE A 75 -11.12 -3.40 -3.09
C PHE A 75 -10.22 -4.22 -2.17
N SER A 76 -9.21 -4.85 -2.77
CA SER A 76 -8.08 -5.44 -2.06
C SER A 76 -6.80 -4.72 -2.48
N PRO A 77 -6.01 -4.18 -1.55
CA PRO A 77 -4.77 -3.46 -1.87
C PRO A 77 -3.64 -4.39 -2.35
N CYS A 78 -3.77 -5.69 -2.08
CA CYS A 78 -2.64 -6.61 -2.15
C CYS A 78 -2.91 -7.91 -2.89
N LEU A 79 -4.08 -8.50 -2.67
CA LEU A 79 -4.42 -9.81 -3.17
C LEU A 79 -5.37 -9.63 -4.37
N PRO A 80 -4.98 -10.09 -5.57
CA PRO A 80 -5.92 -10.15 -6.67
C PRO A 80 -7.11 -11.02 -6.32
N PHE A 81 -8.31 -10.57 -6.65
CA PHE A 81 -9.53 -11.34 -6.44
C PHE A 81 -10.37 -11.41 -7.72
N SER A 82 -11.36 -12.30 -7.72
CA SER A 82 -12.35 -12.41 -8.79
C SER A 82 -13.75 -12.24 -8.25
N GLN A 83 -14.65 -11.61 -9.02
CA GLN A 83 -16.04 -11.41 -8.63
C GLN A 83 -16.99 -11.60 -9.82
N PRO A 84 -18.04 -12.43 -9.70
CA PRO A 84 -18.36 -13.32 -8.58
C PRO A 84 -17.37 -14.49 -8.48
N GLU A 85 -17.22 -15.06 -7.29
CA GLU A 85 -16.20 -16.07 -6.96
C GLU A 85 -16.39 -17.37 -7.77
N ASP A 86 -17.63 -17.72 -8.10
CA ASP A 86 -18.01 -19.00 -8.73
C ASP A 86 -18.12 -18.97 -10.26
N VAL A 87 -17.95 -17.80 -10.89
CA VAL A 87 -18.13 -17.64 -12.34
C VAL A 87 -16.78 -17.30 -12.99
N PRO A 88 -16.18 -18.23 -13.75
CA PRO A 88 -15.00 -17.91 -14.52
C PRO A 88 -15.37 -16.95 -15.66
N ALA A 89 -14.54 -15.91 -15.85
CA ALA A 89 -14.60 -14.95 -16.96
C ALA A 89 -15.64 -13.81 -16.88
N THR A 90 -15.71 -13.13 -15.73
CA THR A 90 -16.19 -11.73 -15.70
C THR A 90 -15.03 -10.76 -15.92
N ASP A 91 -15.34 -9.49 -16.20
CA ASP A 91 -14.33 -8.43 -16.30
C ASP A 91 -13.54 -8.28 -14.99
N CYS A 92 -14.18 -8.59 -13.86
CA CYS A 92 -13.56 -8.63 -12.54
C CYS A 92 -12.85 -9.96 -12.26
N THR A 93 -11.94 -10.40 -13.13
CA THR A 93 -11.07 -11.57 -12.88
C THR A 93 -9.65 -11.12 -12.58
N GLY A 94 -9.11 -11.49 -11.41
CA GLY A 94 -7.75 -11.14 -11.00
C GLY A 94 -7.53 -9.62 -10.84
N VAL A 95 -8.54 -8.90 -10.35
CA VAL A 95 -8.55 -7.45 -10.20
C VAL A 95 -8.12 -7.00 -8.81
N ALA A 96 -7.77 -5.72 -8.68
CA ALA A 96 -7.60 -5.04 -7.40
C ALA A 96 -8.89 -4.34 -6.96
N VAL A 97 -9.68 -3.87 -7.92
CA VAL A 97 -10.92 -3.11 -7.71
C VAL A 97 -11.99 -3.64 -8.64
N CYS A 98 -13.15 -3.97 -8.09
CA CYS A 98 -14.32 -4.36 -8.85
C CYS A 98 -15.52 -3.53 -8.41
N VAL A 99 -16.30 -3.03 -9.37
CA VAL A 99 -17.61 -2.41 -9.12
C VAL A 99 -18.69 -3.34 -9.66
N ASN A 100 -19.67 -3.67 -8.83
CA ASN A 100 -20.90 -4.33 -9.26
C ASN A 100 -22.02 -3.28 -9.33
N LEU A 101 -22.57 -3.10 -10.52
CA LEU A 101 -23.75 -2.28 -10.77
C LEU A 101 -24.99 -3.19 -10.85
N LYS A 102 -26.01 -2.87 -10.05
CA LYS A 102 -27.32 -3.49 -10.17
C LYS A 102 -28.23 -2.57 -10.98
N ILE A 103 -28.55 -3.00 -12.18
CA ILE A 103 -29.39 -2.26 -13.12
C ILE A 103 -30.78 -2.89 -13.11
N ASN A 104 -31.80 -2.06 -12.85
CA ASN A 104 -33.20 -2.46 -12.94
C ASN A 104 -33.69 -2.25 -14.38
N GLU A 105 -33.86 -3.34 -15.12
CA GLU A 105 -34.42 -3.33 -16.48
C GLU A 105 -35.81 -3.98 -16.46
N GLY A 106 -36.84 -3.17 -16.17
CA GLY A 106 -38.21 -3.65 -15.95
C GLY A 106 -38.30 -4.46 -14.65
N ASP A 107 -38.79 -5.71 -14.74
CA ASP A 107 -38.86 -6.64 -13.61
C ASP A 107 -37.57 -7.47 -13.41
N ARG A 108 -36.53 -7.24 -14.21
CA ARG A 108 -35.26 -7.99 -14.14
C ARG A 108 -34.17 -7.14 -13.52
N ILE A 109 -33.37 -7.77 -12.66
CA ILE A 109 -32.15 -7.20 -12.09
C ILE A 109 -30.97 -7.80 -12.86
N ILE A 110 -30.15 -6.92 -13.42
CA ILE A 110 -28.91 -7.30 -14.12
C ILE A 110 -27.74 -6.85 -13.25
N ASP A 111 -26.87 -7.80 -12.88
CA ASP A 111 -25.59 -7.51 -12.23
C ASP A 111 -24.51 -7.34 -13.30
N GLU A 112 -23.94 -6.14 -13.40
CA GLU A 112 -22.82 -5.82 -14.28
C GLU A 112 -21.54 -5.64 -13.44
N TYR A 113 -20.49 -6.39 -13.78
CA TYR A 113 -19.21 -6.35 -13.09
C TYR A 113 -18.21 -5.55 -13.91
N LEU A 114 -17.75 -4.43 -13.38
CA LEU A 114 -16.82 -3.53 -14.04
C LEU A 114 -15.44 -3.59 -13.37
N ASN A 115 -14.41 -3.83 -14.17
CA ASN A 115 -13.02 -3.80 -13.73
C ASN A 115 -12.55 -2.35 -13.58
N TYR A 116 -12.32 -1.94 -12.33
CA TYR A 116 -11.89 -0.58 -11.98
C TYR A 116 -10.38 -0.50 -11.69
N GLY A 117 -9.63 -1.59 -11.87
CA GLY A 117 -8.19 -1.57 -11.71
C GLY A 117 -7.59 -2.94 -11.40
N LYS A 118 -6.37 -3.16 -11.89
CA LYS A 118 -5.55 -4.33 -11.61
C LYS A 118 -4.30 -3.96 -10.83
N HIS A 119 -3.76 -4.92 -10.08
CA HIS A 119 -2.46 -4.77 -9.42
C HIS A 119 -1.32 -4.66 -10.43
N GLU A 120 -1.45 -5.32 -11.58
CA GLU A 120 -0.48 -5.23 -12.67
C GLU A 120 -0.45 -3.82 -13.25
N GLY A 121 0.76 -3.25 -13.36
CA GLY A 121 0.94 -1.88 -13.85
C GLY A 121 0.58 -0.78 -12.85
N ASN A 122 0.23 -1.09 -11.59
CA ASN A 122 -0.06 -0.05 -10.60
C ASN A 122 1.18 0.81 -10.29
N THR A 123 0.96 2.10 -10.07
CA THR A 123 2.02 3.08 -9.80
C THR A 123 1.87 3.68 -8.42
N PHE A 124 3.00 3.93 -7.77
CA PHE A 124 3.07 4.48 -6.42
C PHE A 124 3.62 5.90 -6.51
N SER A 125 2.94 6.85 -5.87
CA SER A 125 3.37 8.24 -5.78
C SER A 125 3.27 8.69 -4.33
N TYR A 126 4.36 9.17 -3.76
CA TYR A 126 4.38 9.61 -2.37
C TYR A 126 4.54 11.12 -2.29
N ASN A 127 3.64 11.77 -1.56
CA ASN A 127 3.69 13.19 -1.26
C ASN A 127 4.15 13.37 0.19
N ASP A 128 5.37 13.90 0.37
CA ASP A 128 5.95 14.08 1.70
C ASP A 128 5.27 15.18 2.53
N SER A 129 4.84 16.27 1.88
CA SER A 129 4.17 17.38 2.58
C SER A 129 2.84 16.95 3.20
N GLN A 130 2.14 16.00 2.55
CA GLN A 130 0.86 15.47 3.03
C GLN A 130 1.01 14.13 3.76
N LYS A 131 2.23 13.56 3.84
CA LYS A 131 2.52 12.21 4.33
C LYS A 131 1.55 11.18 3.75
N MET A 132 1.45 11.19 2.42
CA MET A 132 0.41 10.48 1.68
C MET A 132 0.99 9.63 0.56
N LEU A 133 0.72 8.32 0.60
CA LEU A 133 1.01 7.37 -0.45
C LEU A 133 -0.22 7.21 -1.35
N SER A 134 -0.10 7.54 -2.62
CA SER A 134 -1.14 7.37 -3.62
C SER A 134 -0.80 6.19 -4.52
N VAL A 135 -1.73 5.25 -4.66
CA VAL A 135 -1.61 4.09 -5.55
C VAL A 135 -2.65 4.19 -6.66
N SER A 136 -2.17 4.26 -7.89
CA SER A 136 -3.03 4.32 -9.08
C SER A 136 -3.12 2.95 -9.73
N TYR A 137 -4.34 2.42 -9.81
CA TYR A 137 -4.66 1.15 -10.45
C TYR A 137 -5.26 1.46 -11.83
N SER A 138 -4.41 1.43 -12.87
CA SER A 138 -4.83 1.74 -14.25
C SER A 138 -5.38 0.49 -14.95
N CYS A 139 -6.55 0.62 -15.57
CA CYS A 139 -7.02 -0.31 -16.60
C CYS A 139 -7.90 0.46 -17.61
N ARG A 140 -7.30 0.96 -18.70
CA ARG A 140 -7.97 1.52 -19.90
C ARG A 140 -9.19 2.43 -19.65
N GLU A 141 -9.18 3.24 -18.58
CA GLU A 141 -10.30 4.06 -18.09
C GLU A 141 -11.59 3.23 -17.85
N PRO A 142 -12.11 3.13 -16.61
CA PRO A 142 -11.89 4.04 -15.47
C PRO A 142 -10.64 3.73 -14.62
N LEU A 143 -10.06 4.78 -14.02
CA LEU A 143 -8.91 4.71 -13.10
C LEU A 143 -9.41 4.66 -11.65
N THR A 144 -8.84 3.77 -10.83
CA THR A 144 -8.97 3.90 -9.35
C THR A 144 -7.68 4.47 -8.78
N VAL A 145 -7.81 5.50 -7.94
CA VAL A 145 -6.70 6.04 -7.16
C VAL A 145 -7.03 5.90 -5.68
N VAL A 146 -6.09 5.31 -4.93
CA VAL A 146 -6.23 5.11 -3.49
C VAL A 146 -5.15 5.93 -2.79
N HIS A 147 -5.58 6.84 -1.92
CA HIS A 147 -4.74 7.74 -1.14
C HIS A 147 -4.67 7.27 0.30
N PHE A 148 -3.53 6.71 0.69
CA PHE A 148 -3.21 6.30 2.05
C PHE A 148 -2.48 7.43 2.76
N ARG A 149 -3.13 8.05 3.75
CA ARG A 149 -2.57 9.12 4.56
C ARG A 149 -2.17 8.59 5.92
N CYS A 150 -0.93 8.83 6.29
CA CYS A 150 -0.44 8.57 7.65
C CYS A 150 -1.18 9.50 8.63
N SER A 151 -1.92 8.91 9.57
CA SER A 151 -2.73 9.61 10.57
C SER A 151 -2.90 8.74 11.81
N SER A 152 -3.05 9.34 12.99
CA SER A 152 -3.46 8.59 14.19
C SER A 152 -4.91 8.13 14.11
N ASN A 153 -5.70 8.74 13.23
CA ASN A 153 -7.10 8.41 13.03
C ASN A 153 -7.26 7.28 12.02
N HIS A 154 -8.38 6.58 12.13
CA HIS A 154 -8.83 5.63 11.14
C HIS A 154 -10.09 6.14 10.45
N SER A 155 -10.02 6.44 9.16
CA SER A 155 -11.19 6.86 8.38
C SER A 155 -11.06 6.46 6.93
N VAL A 156 -12.21 6.22 6.28
CA VAL A 156 -12.24 5.90 4.86
C VAL A 156 -13.35 6.67 4.16
N ILE A 157 -12.98 7.46 3.17
CA ILE A 157 -13.89 8.19 2.30
C ILE A 157 -13.76 7.65 0.88
N VAL A 158 -14.90 7.46 0.21
CA VAL A 158 -14.94 6.99 -1.17
C VAL A 158 -15.75 7.99 -1.97
N SER A 159 -15.22 8.43 -3.09
CA SER A 159 -15.86 9.34 -4.02
C SER A 159 -15.54 8.94 -5.46
N VAL A 160 -16.33 9.46 -6.38
CA VAL A 160 -16.10 9.29 -7.82
C VAL A 160 -15.79 10.69 -8.37
N SER A 161 -14.69 10.84 -9.10
CA SER A 161 -14.35 12.11 -9.74
C SER A 161 -15.31 12.41 -10.89
N GLU A 162 -15.31 13.66 -11.37
CA GLU A 162 -16.06 14.06 -12.57
C GLU A 162 -15.64 13.27 -13.83
N SER A 163 -14.40 12.79 -13.87
CA SER A 163 -13.89 11.92 -14.93
C SER A 163 -14.28 10.44 -14.77
N GLY A 164 -15.14 10.10 -13.81
CA GLY A 164 -15.57 8.73 -13.53
C GLY A 164 -14.51 7.87 -12.82
N CYS A 165 -13.40 8.46 -12.37
CA CYS A 165 -12.34 7.76 -11.65
C CYS A 165 -12.74 7.55 -10.19
N LEU A 166 -12.56 6.33 -9.68
CA LEU A 166 -12.85 6.02 -8.29
C LEU A 166 -11.71 6.55 -7.40
N GLN A 167 -12.06 7.36 -6.41
CA GLN A 167 -11.14 7.98 -5.46
C GLN A 167 -11.41 7.41 -4.07
N VAL A 168 -10.42 6.76 -3.49
CA VAL A 168 -10.52 6.17 -2.15
C VAL A 168 -9.49 6.84 -1.24
N TRP A 169 -9.94 7.47 -0.18
CA TRP A 169 -9.10 8.12 0.83
C TRP A 169 -9.10 7.28 2.09
N VAL A 170 -7.93 6.88 2.53
CA VAL A 170 -7.72 6.01 3.69
C VAL A 170 -6.79 6.76 4.64
N GLU A 171 -7.31 7.12 5.81
CA GLU A 171 -6.48 7.55 6.94
C GLU A 171 -6.27 6.37 7.86
N SER A 172 -5.01 6.05 8.17
CA SER A 172 -4.69 4.96 9.08
C SER A 172 -3.30 5.15 9.69
N PRO A 173 -3.06 4.71 10.94
CA PRO A 173 -1.71 4.64 11.49
C PRO A 173 -0.84 3.66 10.71
N CYS A 174 -1.44 2.65 10.07
CA CYS A 174 -0.72 1.67 9.25
C CYS A 174 -0.28 2.19 7.88
N ALA A 175 -0.75 3.38 7.49
CA ALA A 175 -0.19 4.09 6.34
C ALA A 175 1.13 4.82 6.68
N CYS A 176 1.52 4.88 7.96
CA CYS A 176 2.77 5.48 8.39
C CYS A 176 3.95 4.50 8.23
N PRO A 177 5.15 4.99 7.87
CA PRO A 177 6.34 4.16 7.78
C PRO A 177 6.62 3.43 9.10
N SER A 178 6.86 2.11 9.01
CA SER A 178 7.25 1.24 10.14
C SER A 178 6.22 1.11 11.28
N ALA A 179 5.01 1.64 11.14
CA ALA A 179 4.02 1.64 12.23
C ALA A 179 3.32 0.29 12.42
N CYS A 180 2.98 -0.39 11.31
CA CYS A 180 2.26 -1.67 11.33
C CYS A 180 3.02 -2.80 10.63
N THR A 181 4.33 -2.61 10.41
CA THR A 181 5.20 -3.71 10.00
C THR A 181 5.28 -4.70 11.16
N LEU A 182 4.77 -5.92 10.95
CA LEU A 182 5.16 -7.03 11.80
C LEU A 182 6.71 -7.10 11.78
N PRO A 183 7.38 -7.23 12.92
CA PRO A 183 8.82 -7.37 12.93
C PRO A 183 9.15 -8.63 12.15
N ASP A 184 9.70 -8.44 10.94
CA ASP A 184 10.13 -9.53 10.09
C ASP A 184 11.34 -10.16 10.78
N VAL A 185 11.11 -11.20 11.58
CA VAL A 185 12.16 -12.05 12.14
C VAL A 185 12.72 -12.87 11.00
N GLY A 186 13.51 -12.21 10.15
CA GLY A 186 14.21 -12.87 9.07
C GLY A 186 15.03 -14.04 9.60
N PRO A 187 15.33 -15.05 8.76
CA PRO A 187 16.03 -16.26 9.19
C PRO A 187 17.37 -15.97 9.89
N GLY A 188 18.03 -14.85 9.57
CA GLY A 188 19.22 -14.37 10.27
C GLY A 188 18.98 -14.04 11.75
N ASN A 189 17.86 -13.40 12.10
CA ASN A 189 17.52 -13.09 13.50
C ASN A 189 17.21 -14.37 14.29
N ILE A 190 16.62 -15.39 13.66
CA ILE A 190 16.37 -16.69 14.30
C ILE A 190 17.71 -17.36 14.68
N ILE A 191 18.69 -17.33 13.79
CA ILE A 191 20.03 -17.90 14.05
C ILE A 191 20.71 -17.15 15.20
N VAL A 192 20.66 -15.81 15.22
CA VAL A 192 21.26 -15.00 16.29
C VAL A 192 20.59 -15.27 17.64
N ILE A 193 19.26 -15.38 17.68
CA ILE A 193 18.52 -15.70 18.91
C ILE A 193 18.92 -17.09 19.43
N LEU A 194 18.97 -18.10 18.57
CA LEU A 194 19.39 -19.45 18.95
C LEU A 194 20.84 -19.49 19.46
N LEU A 195 21.74 -18.75 18.80
CA LEU A 195 23.14 -18.66 19.20
C LEU A 195 23.29 -17.98 20.57
N CYS A 196 22.59 -16.87 20.81
CA CYS A 196 22.56 -16.20 22.10
C CYS A 196 22.01 -17.10 23.23
N LEU A 197 20.94 -17.86 22.97
CA LEU A 197 20.38 -18.79 23.94
C LEU A 197 21.36 -19.92 24.28
N SER A 198 22.04 -20.48 23.27
CA SER A 198 23.04 -21.54 23.48
C SER A 198 24.26 -21.07 24.29
N ILE A 199 24.73 -19.84 24.04
CA ILE A 199 25.83 -19.22 24.79
C ILE A 199 25.42 -18.98 26.25
N THR A 200 24.21 -18.47 26.47
CA THR A 200 23.69 -18.23 27.83
C THR A 200 23.60 -19.52 28.63
N VAL A 201 23.15 -20.62 28.03
CA VAL A 201 23.15 -21.95 28.68
C VAL A 201 24.58 -22.40 28.97
N TYR A 202 25.51 -22.29 28.02
CA TYR A 202 26.91 -22.68 28.21
C TYR A 202 27.60 -21.95 29.37
N PHE A 203 27.28 -20.67 29.60
CA PHE A 203 27.87 -19.92 30.71
C PHE A 203 27.16 -20.11 32.06
N ILE A 204 25.94 -20.67 32.06
CA ILE A 204 25.16 -20.97 33.28
C ILE A 204 25.36 -22.41 33.77
N THR A 205 25.80 -23.33 32.90
CA THR A 205 26.11 -24.73 33.25
C THR A 205 27.60 -24.91 33.49
#